data_AF-A0A9P5UPH5-F1
#
_entry.id   AF-A0A9P5UPH5-F1
#
_cell.length_a   1.000
_cell.length_b   1.000
_cell.length_c   1.000
_cell.angle_alpha   90.00
_cell.angle_beta   90.00
_cell.angle_gamma   90.00
#
_symmetry.space_group_name_H-M   'P 1'
#
loop_
_entity.id
_entity.type
_entity.pdbx_description
1 polymer ?
#
loop_
_entity_poly.entity_id
_entity_poly.type
_entity_poly.pdbx_seq_one_letter_code
_entity_poly.pdbx_strand_id
1 'polypeptide(L)' 'GRLVKLEDTIRSFKEVLEGKHDHLPEAAFYMVGDIEDATAKAAKIAAEISGN' A
#
# COMPACT_ATOMS: atom_id res chain seq x y z
N GLY A 1 -6.68 5.74 -13.34
CA GLY A 1 -5.33 5.15 -13.34
C GLY A 1 -4.34 6.20 -12.90
N ARG A 2 -3.34 5.83 -12.11
CA ARG A 2 -2.31 6.73 -11.60
C ARG A 2 -1.01 6.47 -12.37
N LEU A 3 -0.36 7.54 -12.85
CA LEU A 3 0.97 7.43 -13.43
C LEU A 3 1.97 7.48 -12.28
N VAL A 4 2.72 6.40 -12.10
CA VAL A 4 3.74 6.28 -11.04
C VAL A 4 5.10 6.46 -11.69
N LYS A 5 5.95 7.28 -11.09
CA LYS A 5 7.32 7.46 -11.58
C LYS A 5 8.13 6.20 -11.33
N LEU A 6 9.12 5.94 -12.19
CA LEU A 6 9.98 4.77 -12.07
C LEU A 6 10.69 4.71 -10.70
N GLU A 7 11.19 5.84 -10.21
CA GLU A 7 11.87 5.95 -8.92
C GLU A 7 10.95 5.56 -7.75
N ASP A 8 9.68 5.97 -7.81
CA ASP A 8 8.67 5.64 -6.80
C ASP A 8 8.29 4.16 -6.83
N THR A 9 8.19 3.57 -8.02
CA THR A 9 7.98 2.13 -8.17
C THR A 9 9.12 1.33 -7.55
N ILE A 10 10.37 1.68 -7.89
CA ILE A 10 11.57 0.98 -7.37
C ILE A 10 11.63 1.09 -5.84
N ARG A 11 11.40 2.29 -5.29
CA ARG A 11 11.36 2.51 -3.84
C ARG A 11 10.26 1.68 -3.18
N SER A 12 9.04 1.70 -3.73
CA SER A 12 7.89 0.98 -3.18
C SER A 12 8.17 -0.52 -3.09
N PHE A 13 8.67 -1.13 -4.17
CA PHE A 13 9.03 -2.55 -4.16
C PHE A 13 10.19 -2.86 -3.22
N LYS A 14 11.18 -1.97 -3.11
CA LYS A 14 12.29 -2.15 -2.16
C LYS A 14 11.80 -2.15 -0.71
N GLU A 15 10.92 -1.23 -0.34
CA GLU A 15 10.37 -1.16 1.01
C GLU A 15 9.49 -2.37 1.36
N VAL A 16 8.75 -2.89 0.38
CA VAL A 16 8.00 -4.15 0.52
C VAL A 16 8.96 -5.32 0.75
N LEU A 17 10.05 -5.42 -0.01
CA LEU A 17 11.07 -6.47 0.18
C LEU A 17 11.83 -6.34 1.51
N GLU A 18 12.01 -5.11 2.00
CA GLU A 18 12.60 -4.83 3.32
C GLU A 18 11.64 -5.13 4.49
N GLY A 19 10.37 -5.49 4.21
CA GLY A 19 9.37 -5.85 5.21
C GLY A 19 8.79 -4.66 5.99
N LYS A 20 9.02 -3.42 5.53
CA LYS A 20 8.55 -2.21 6.23
C LYS A 20 7.03 -2.12 6.31
N HIS A 21 6.35 -2.73 5.34
CA HIS A 21 4.90 -2.67 5.16
C HIS A 21 4.19 -4.01 5.40
N ASP A 22 4.88 -4.99 6.01
CA ASP A 22 4.34 -6.35 6.28
C ASP A 22 3.16 -6.35 7.26
N HIS A 23 2.98 -5.26 7.99
CA HIS A 23 1.85 -5.05 8.89
C HIS A 23 0.56 -4.65 8.15
N LEU A 24 0.63 -4.32 6.86
CA LEU A 24 -0.52 -3.93 6.05
C LEU A 24 -1.24 -5.19 5.52
N PRO A 25 -2.58 -5.19 5.48
CA PRO A 25 -3.34 -6.30 4.92
C PRO A 25 -3.13 -6.42 3.41
N GLU A 26 -3.14 -7.63 2.86
CA GLU A 26 -2.89 -7.92 1.44
C GLU A 26 -3.86 -7.16 0.51
N ALA A 27 -5.10 -6.98 0.95
CA ALA A 27 -6.13 -6.22 0.24
C ALA A 27 -5.77 -4.74 0.02
N ALA A 28 -4.85 -4.19 0.83
CA ALA A 28 -4.37 -2.83 0.69
C ALA A 28 -3.48 -2.64 -0.54
N PHE A 29 -2.82 -3.69 -1.03
CA PHE A 29 -1.96 -3.66 -2.22
C PHE A 29 -2.74 -3.86 -3.53
N TYR A 30 -4.03 -4.12 -3.46
CA TYR A 30 -4.85 -4.34 -4.65
C TYR A 30 -5.23 -3.03 -5.33
N MET A 31 -4.87 -2.88 -6.62
CA MET A 31 -5.19 -1.72 -7.46
C MET A 31 -4.76 -0.36 -6.87
N VAL A 32 -3.54 -0.30 -6.34
CA VAL A 32 -2.91 0.94 -5.86
C VAL A 32 -1.79 1.37 -6.81
N GLY A 33 -1.43 2.65 -6.78
CA GLY A 33 -0.33 3.18 -7.59
C GLY A 33 1.03 2.99 -6.90
N ASP A 34 1.22 3.67 -5.79
CA ASP A 34 2.44 3.65 -4.99
C ASP A 34 2.18 3.08 -3.59
N ILE A 35 3.24 2.99 -2.79
CA ILE A 35 3.17 2.47 -1.42
C ILE A 35 2.35 3.38 -0.48
N GLU A 36 2.30 4.68 -0.76
CA GLU A 36 1.49 5.63 0.01
C GLU A 36 0.00 5.34 -0.18
N ASP A 37 -0.43 5.06 -1.42
CA ASP A 37 -1.79 4.61 -1.73
C ASP A 37 -2.12 3.28 -1.03
N ALA A 38 -1.16 2.35 -0.96
CA ALA A 38 -1.33 1.10 -0.22
C ALA A 38 -1.58 1.36 1.27
N THR A 39 -0.77 2.23 1.89
CA THR A 39 -0.89 2.58 3.31
C THR A 39 -2.21 3.30 3.61
N ALA A 40 -2.63 4.22 2.74
CA ALA A 40 -3.91 4.91 2.88
C ALA A 40 -5.11 3.95 2.73
N LYS A 41 -5.02 2.98 1.82
CA LYS A 41 -6.04 1.96 1.64
C LYS A 41 -6.10 0.99 2.80
N ALA A 42 -4.95 0.59 3.35
CA ALA A 42 -4.88 -0.20 4.58
C ALA A 42 -5.59 0.50 5.74
N ALA A 43 -5.38 1.81 5.92
CA ALA A 43 -6.06 2.58 6.95
C ALA A 43 -7.60 2.58 6.77
N LYS A 44 -8.08 2.69 5.52
CA LYS A 44 -9.51 2.56 5.22
C LYS A 44 -10.06 1.17 5.53
N ILE A 45 -9.35 0.12 5.12
CA ILE A 45 -9.75 -1.27 5.39
C ILE A 45 -9.78 -1.52 6.90
N ALA A 46 -8.78 -1.06 7.64
CA ALA A 46 -8.75 -1.17 9.09
C ALA A 46 -9.95 -0.45 9.75
N ALA A 47 -10.29 0.75 9.25
CA ALA A 47 -11.46 1.49 9.72
C ALA A 47 -12.78 0.73 9.42
N GLU A 48 -12.94 0.19 8.21
CA GLU A 48 -14.11 -0.60 7.81
C GLU A 48 -14.26 -1.89 8.64
N ILE A 49 -13.15 -2.60 8.92
CA ILE A 49 -13.15 -3.81 9.76
C ILE A 49 -13.54 -3.48 11.21
N SER A 50 -13.10 -2.33 11.74
CA SER A 50 -13.40 -1.92 13.13
C SER A 50 -14.84 -1.42 13.34
N GLY A 51 -15.55 -1.08 12.26
CA GLY A 51 -16.89 -0.49 12.31
C GLY A 51 -18.05 -1.48 12.16
N ASN A 52 -17.76 -2.79 12.06
CA ASN A 52 -18.74 -3.87 11.87
C ASN A 52 -18.67 -4.90 13.00
#